data_AF-A0A7V0KRU0-F1
#
_entry.id   AF-A0A7V0KRU0-F1
#
_cell.length_a   1.000
_cell.length_b   1.000
_cell.length_c   1.000
_cell.angle_alpha   90.00
_cell.angle_beta   90.00
_cell.angle_gamma   90.00
#
_symmetry.space_group_name_H-M   'P 1'
#
loop_
_entity.id
_entity.type
_entity.pdbx_description
1 polymer ?
#
loop_
_entity_poly.entity_id
_entity_poly.type
_entity_poly.pdbx_seq_one_letter_code
_entity_poly.pdbx_strand_id
1 'polypeptide(L)'
;MGERGEGYAEGCALTMLRRVAWLVFALCFWAPIGVAYASPNPSVTAPPPPGENQFLGPSGFERTINALQNSGEQVAARALKTGNKLLRAMLIIAIAWFGLQVMLGVEAASFEAAVGGFVSKIFIWGLIAWLMKDYAQLTNAITGGFTWLATDLTGGNTSATKVMQTAGYLLPGIHLLHMGLVTFESIKKLPWITGSIWKGTFGTNILASLVTMIFVLGISGLLFLAALLYIGIAILSILLVSVAVAIGPIFIPFFMLEFTSFLFNGWFRFLLVAGAWRLVGGVIMSIIEHFMALVSLSGGSDSILFVTSTKPLSYSVSLFAAVGDVLVVAVFVFLMLEIPKIASQLVNGAPNLSMREMGGFTKGLGGKKGE
;
A
#
# COMPACT_ATOMS: atom_id res chain seq x y z
N MET A 1 -46.88 -2.13 4.14
CA MET A 1 -46.19 -3.31 4.72
C MET A 1 -45.22 -3.83 3.68
N GLY A 2 -43.92 -3.53 3.81
CA GLY A 2 -42.95 -4.05 2.84
C GLY A 2 -41.64 -3.26 2.68
N GLU A 3 -41.04 -2.71 3.75
CA GLU A 3 -39.68 -2.13 3.70
C GLU A 3 -38.98 -2.32 5.06
N ARG A 4 -38.60 -3.57 5.38
CA ARG A 4 -37.87 -3.87 6.62
C ARG A 4 -36.82 -4.98 6.45
N GLY A 5 -36.22 -5.10 5.27
CA GLY A 5 -35.38 -6.25 4.88
C GLY A 5 -33.89 -6.01 4.62
N GLU A 6 -33.42 -4.78 4.41
CA GLU A 6 -32.05 -4.58 3.84
C GLU A 6 -30.94 -4.33 4.88
N GLY A 7 -31.25 -4.17 6.16
CA GLY A 7 -30.26 -3.79 7.17
C GLY A 7 -29.30 -4.89 7.66
N TYR A 8 -29.55 -6.16 7.34
CA TYR A 8 -28.77 -7.28 7.89
C TYR A 8 -27.65 -7.80 6.97
N ALA A 9 -27.62 -7.42 5.69
CA ALA A 9 -26.62 -7.91 4.75
C ALA A 9 -25.28 -7.16 4.84
N GLU A 10 -25.29 -5.86 5.15
CA GLU A 10 -24.07 -5.02 5.11
C GLU A 10 -23.09 -5.28 6.26
N GLY A 11 -23.58 -5.68 7.44
CA GLY A 11 -22.72 -5.97 8.60
C GLY A 11 -21.86 -7.23 8.44
N CYS A 12 -22.31 -8.19 7.63
CA CYS A 12 -21.61 -9.44 7.39
C CYS A 12 -20.43 -9.26 6.41
N ALA A 13 -20.55 -8.33 5.44
CA ALA A 13 -19.53 -8.08 4.44
C ALA A 13 -18.26 -7.42 5.02
N LEU A 14 -18.42 -6.43 5.90
CA LEU A 14 -17.28 -5.69 6.48
C LEU A 14 -16.47 -6.55 7.47
N THR A 15 -17.16 -7.42 8.22
CA THR A 15 -16.53 -8.39 9.12
C THR A 15 -15.85 -9.53 8.36
N MET A 16 -16.41 -9.98 7.23
CA MET A 16 -15.71 -10.88 6.32
C MET A 16 -14.45 -10.25 5.73
N LEU A 17 -14.51 -9.01 5.23
CA LEU A 17 -13.35 -8.38 4.59
C LEU A 17 -12.17 -8.18 5.56
N ARG A 18 -12.47 -7.81 6.81
CA ARG A 18 -11.47 -7.69 7.90
C ARG A 18 -10.89 -9.04 8.31
N ARG A 19 -11.70 -10.11 8.32
CA ARG A 19 -11.24 -11.47 8.60
C ARG A 19 -10.43 -12.06 7.45
N VAL A 20 -10.79 -11.76 6.20
CA VAL A 20 -10.04 -12.15 5.00
C VAL A 20 -8.71 -11.41 4.96
N ALA A 21 -8.67 -10.11 5.25
CA ALA A 21 -7.41 -9.37 5.35
C ALA A 21 -6.49 -9.92 6.45
N TRP A 22 -7.04 -10.25 7.62
CA TRP A 22 -6.28 -10.91 8.71
C TRP A 22 -5.82 -12.32 8.34
N LEU A 23 -6.65 -13.10 7.63
CA LEU A 23 -6.28 -14.44 7.17
C LEU A 23 -5.22 -14.40 6.08
N VAL A 24 -5.29 -13.45 5.15
CA VAL A 24 -4.25 -13.23 4.13
C VAL A 24 -2.95 -12.78 4.80
N PHE A 25 -3.02 -11.86 5.77
CA PHE A 25 -1.85 -11.43 6.52
C PHE A 25 -1.24 -12.56 7.35
N ALA A 26 -2.07 -13.38 8.00
CA ALA A 26 -1.63 -14.55 8.75
C ALA A 26 -1.07 -15.66 7.84
N LEU A 27 -1.69 -15.92 6.68
CA LEU A 27 -1.21 -16.88 5.69
C LEU A 27 0.09 -16.44 5.02
N CYS A 28 0.30 -15.14 4.80
CA CYS A 28 1.58 -14.60 4.35
C CYS A 28 2.68 -14.74 5.42
N PHE A 29 2.31 -14.75 6.71
CA PHE A 29 3.24 -14.96 7.82
C PHE A 29 3.49 -16.44 8.16
N TRP A 30 2.55 -17.33 7.83
CA TRP A 30 2.58 -18.76 8.14
C TRP A 30 2.83 -19.68 6.94
N ALA A 31 2.84 -19.16 5.71
CA ALA A 31 3.27 -19.95 4.57
C ALA A 31 4.71 -20.41 4.83
N PRO A 32 4.98 -21.73 4.97
CA PRO A 32 6.34 -22.21 5.02
C PRO A 32 7.01 -21.67 3.76
N ILE A 33 8.11 -20.94 3.95
CA ILE A 33 8.97 -20.47 2.87
C ILE A 33 9.50 -21.74 2.20
N GLY A 34 8.71 -22.28 1.28
CA GLY A 34 9.12 -23.37 0.42
C GLY A 34 10.36 -22.87 -0.29
N VAL A 35 11.42 -23.66 -0.19
CA VAL A 35 12.69 -23.38 -0.86
C VAL A 35 12.38 -23.16 -2.33
N ALA A 36 12.30 -21.87 -2.71
CA ALA A 36 12.13 -21.48 -4.08
C ALA A 36 13.40 -21.94 -4.77
N TYR A 37 13.28 -22.96 -5.61
CA TYR A 37 14.33 -23.28 -6.57
C TYR A 37 14.49 -22.06 -7.46
N ALA A 38 15.44 -21.20 -7.07
CA ALA A 38 15.85 -20.03 -7.81
C ALA A 38 16.32 -20.53 -9.17
N SER A 39 15.53 -20.25 -10.21
CA SER A 39 16.06 -20.23 -11.56
C SER A 39 17.26 -19.29 -11.56
N PRO A 40 18.43 -19.70 -12.07
CA PRO A 40 19.64 -18.88 -11.99
C PRO A 40 19.45 -17.66 -12.87
N ASN A 41 19.04 -16.55 -12.27
CA ASN A 41 19.16 -15.24 -12.88
C ASN A 41 20.57 -14.73 -12.49
N PRO A 42 21.51 -14.57 -13.43
CA PRO A 42 22.92 -14.33 -13.15
C PRO A 42 23.25 -12.95 -12.52
N SER A 43 22.24 -12.11 -12.26
CA SER A 43 22.41 -10.77 -11.70
C SER A 43 22.32 -10.67 -10.17
N VAL A 44 22.18 -11.78 -9.42
CA VAL A 44 22.10 -11.79 -7.94
C VAL A 44 23.28 -12.55 -7.32
N THR A 45 24.49 -12.40 -7.88
CA THR A 45 25.63 -13.29 -7.57
C THR A 45 26.61 -12.80 -6.52
N ALA A 46 26.40 -11.63 -5.90
CA ALA A 46 27.22 -11.24 -4.75
C ALA A 46 26.63 -11.83 -3.46
N PRO A 47 27.26 -12.85 -2.83
CA PRO A 47 26.88 -13.29 -1.49
C PRO A 47 26.88 -12.07 -0.56
N PRO A 48 25.86 -11.93 0.30
CA PRO A 48 25.81 -10.79 1.21
C PRO A 48 27.08 -10.76 2.06
N PRO A 49 27.61 -9.57 2.38
CA PRO A 49 28.78 -9.46 3.24
C PRO A 49 28.52 -10.22 4.55
N PRO A 50 29.51 -10.98 5.05
CA PRO A 50 29.34 -11.80 6.23
C PRO A 50 28.91 -10.95 7.43
N GLY A 51 27.78 -11.29 8.05
CA GLY A 51 27.24 -10.61 9.23
C GLY A 51 25.99 -9.75 9.00
N GLU A 52 25.58 -9.52 7.75
CA GLU A 52 24.35 -8.78 7.47
C GLU A 52 23.11 -9.71 7.49
N ASN A 53 22.09 -9.37 8.27
CA ASN A 53 20.83 -10.12 8.30
C ASN A 53 20.17 -10.05 6.92
N GLN A 54 20.19 -11.17 6.19
CA GLN A 54 19.76 -11.28 4.78
C GLN A 54 18.32 -10.84 4.49
N PHE A 55 17.49 -10.66 5.52
CA PHE A 55 16.08 -10.33 5.40
C PHE A 55 15.72 -8.93 5.92
N LEU A 56 16.39 -8.46 6.97
CA LEU A 56 16.03 -7.21 7.67
C LEU A 56 16.97 -6.04 7.35
N GLY A 57 18.11 -6.29 6.71
CA GLY A 57 18.97 -5.22 6.20
C GLY A 57 18.33 -4.53 4.99
N PRO A 58 18.65 -3.24 4.72
CA PRO A 58 18.17 -2.54 3.53
C PRO A 58 18.44 -3.31 2.23
N SER A 59 19.63 -3.91 2.12
CA SER A 59 20.06 -4.72 0.98
C SER A 59 19.27 -6.05 0.87
N GLY A 60 18.96 -6.69 1.99
CA GLY A 60 18.18 -7.93 2.05
C GLY A 60 16.71 -7.71 1.69
N PHE A 61 16.15 -6.61 2.18
CA PHE A 61 14.80 -6.19 1.86
C PHE A 61 14.67 -5.85 0.36
N GLU A 62 15.63 -5.10 -0.18
CA GLU A 62 15.75 -4.79 -1.60
C GLU A 62 15.74 -6.06 -2.48
N ARG A 63 16.57 -7.05 -2.12
CA ARG A 63 16.60 -8.35 -2.79
C ARG A 63 15.26 -9.08 -2.73
N THR A 64 14.57 -9.01 -1.60
CA THR A 64 13.26 -9.65 -1.40
C THR A 64 12.19 -9.00 -2.30
N ILE A 65 12.15 -7.67 -2.36
CA ILE A 65 11.26 -6.96 -3.30
C ILE A 65 11.56 -7.35 -4.74
N ASN A 66 12.84 -7.35 -5.12
CA ASN A 66 13.26 -7.69 -6.47
C ASN A 66 12.87 -9.13 -6.82
N ALA A 67 13.07 -10.07 -5.90
CA ALA A 67 12.65 -11.46 -6.08
C ALA A 67 11.13 -11.56 -6.28
N LEU A 68 10.33 -10.82 -5.51
CA LEU A 68 8.87 -10.77 -5.64
C LEU A 68 8.41 -10.17 -6.97
N GLN A 69 9.00 -9.07 -7.42
CA GLN A 69 8.67 -8.47 -8.72
C GLN A 69 9.09 -9.37 -9.88
N ASN A 70 10.32 -9.88 -9.85
CA ASN A 70 10.84 -10.81 -10.85
C ASN A 70 10.02 -12.11 -10.91
N SER A 71 9.48 -12.58 -9.78
CA SER A 71 8.61 -13.77 -9.76
C SER A 71 7.32 -13.53 -10.57
N GLY A 72 6.72 -12.34 -10.46
CA GLY A 72 5.56 -11.95 -11.25
C GLY A 72 5.86 -11.91 -12.75
N GLU A 73 7.00 -11.33 -13.13
CA GLU A 73 7.45 -11.31 -14.53
C GLU A 73 7.72 -12.71 -15.08
N GLN A 74 8.31 -13.61 -14.28
CA GLN A 74 8.53 -15.00 -14.69
C GLN A 74 7.23 -15.77 -14.88
N VAL A 75 6.24 -15.57 -14.00
CA VAL A 75 4.91 -16.16 -14.16
C VAL A 75 4.21 -15.57 -15.39
N ALA A 76 4.30 -14.26 -15.61
CA ALA A 76 3.78 -13.59 -16.79
C ALA A 76 4.41 -14.15 -18.08
N ALA A 77 5.72 -14.40 -18.10
CA ALA A 77 6.42 -14.99 -19.24
C ALA A 77 5.91 -16.40 -19.58
N ARG A 78 5.54 -17.19 -18.57
CA ARG A 78 4.87 -18.49 -18.78
C ARG A 78 3.44 -18.31 -19.28
N ALA A 79 2.70 -17.38 -18.67
CA ALA A 79 1.33 -17.04 -19.04
C ALA A 79 1.24 -16.50 -20.48
N LEU A 80 2.25 -15.80 -20.99
CA LEU A 80 2.31 -15.29 -22.37
C LEU A 80 2.18 -16.41 -23.40
N LYS A 81 2.76 -17.60 -23.15
CA LYS A 81 2.60 -18.75 -24.07
C LYS A 81 1.13 -19.18 -24.17
N THR A 82 0.43 -19.22 -23.05
CA THR A 82 -1.00 -19.56 -22.99
C THR A 82 -1.85 -18.43 -23.54
N GLY A 83 -1.56 -17.18 -23.18
CA GLY A 83 -2.20 -15.97 -23.67
C GLY A 83 -2.12 -15.84 -25.19
N ASN A 84 -0.97 -16.18 -25.80
CA ASN A 84 -0.82 -16.19 -27.25
C ASN A 84 -1.66 -17.28 -27.95
N LYS A 85 -1.85 -18.45 -27.31
CA LYS A 85 -2.78 -19.47 -27.83
C LYS A 85 -4.22 -18.99 -27.72
N LEU A 86 -4.58 -18.37 -26.60
CA LEU A 86 -5.90 -17.79 -26.38
C LEU A 86 -6.19 -16.63 -27.36
N LEU A 87 -5.21 -15.75 -27.60
CA LEU A 87 -5.25 -14.68 -28.60
C LEU A 87 -5.58 -15.23 -29.99
N ARG A 88 -4.89 -16.29 -30.43
CA ARG A 88 -5.18 -16.93 -31.72
C ARG A 88 -6.59 -17.53 -31.77
N ALA A 89 -7.02 -18.19 -30.69
CA ALA A 89 -8.37 -18.76 -30.63
C ALA A 89 -9.46 -17.68 -30.67
N MET A 90 -9.31 -16.62 -29.87
CA MET A 90 -10.24 -15.49 -29.84
C MET A 90 -10.25 -14.73 -31.17
N LEU A 91 -9.11 -14.58 -31.84
CA LEU A 91 -9.04 -13.98 -33.18
C LEU A 91 -9.83 -14.79 -34.22
N ILE A 92 -9.71 -16.12 -34.21
CA ILE A 92 -10.48 -17.01 -35.11
C ILE A 92 -11.98 -16.85 -34.85
N ILE A 93 -12.39 -16.85 -33.57
CA ILE A 93 -13.78 -16.64 -33.17
C ILE A 93 -14.27 -15.26 -33.60
N ALA A 94 -13.45 -14.21 -33.43
CA ALA A 94 -13.81 -12.84 -33.80
C ALA A 94 -13.98 -12.68 -35.32
N ILE A 95 -13.10 -13.28 -36.13
CA ILE A 95 -13.22 -13.29 -37.60
C ILE A 95 -14.46 -14.07 -38.04
N ALA A 96 -14.71 -15.25 -37.45
CA ALA A 96 -15.90 -16.05 -37.76
C ALA A 96 -17.20 -15.32 -37.40
N TRP A 97 -17.23 -14.66 -36.23
CA TRP A 97 -18.37 -13.85 -35.79
C TRP A 97 -18.60 -12.66 -36.71
N PHE A 98 -17.55 -11.95 -37.09
CA PHE A 98 -17.66 -10.84 -38.04
C PHE A 98 -18.21 -11.31 -39.41
N GLY A 99 -17.70 -12.44 -39.93
CA GLY A 99 -18.22 -13.04 -41.16
C GLY A 99 -19.72 -13.36 -41.08
N LEU A 100 -20.17 -13.86 -39.93
CA LEU A 100 -21.58 -14.11 -39.66
C LEU A 100 -22.40 -12.79 -39.63
N GLN A 101 -21.90 -11.74 -38.99
CA GLN A 101 -22.57 -10.43 -38.95
C GLN A 101 -22.74 -9.83 -40.35
N VAL A 102 -21.74 -9.99 -41.22
CA VAL A 102 -21.80 -9.56 -42.63
C VAL A 102 -22.82 -10.39 -43.41
N MET A 103 -22.83 -11.72 -43.25
CA MET A 103 -23.79 -12.61 -43.93
C MET A 103 -25.24 -12.35 -43.50
N LEU A 104 -25.47 -12.03 -42.22
CA LEU A 104 -26.80 -11.74 -41.69
C LEU A 104 -27.26 -10.30 -41.95
N GLY A 105 -26.41 -9.45 -42.54
CA GLY A 105 -26.73 -8.05 -42.83
C GLY A 105 -26.98 -7.19 -41.58
N VAL A 106 -26.51 -7.63 -40.41
CA VAL A 106 -26.83 -6.99 -39.11
C VAL A 106 -26.17 -5.61 -38.98
N GLU A 107 -24.97 -5.43 -39.54
CA GLU A 107 -24.19 -4.18 -39.42
C GLU A 107 -24.08 -3.40 -40.75
N ALA A 108 -24.55 -3.97 -41.86
CA ALA A 108 -24.26 -3.48 -43.20
C ALA A 108 -25.53 -2.97 -43.89
N ALA A 109 -25.97 -1.75 -43.57
CA ALA A 109 -26.87 -1.01 -44.46
C ALA A 109 -26.21 -0.73 -45.82
N SER A 110 -24.87 -0.71 -45.86
CA SER A 110 -24.03 -0.63 -47.06
C SER A 110 -22.72 -1.40 -46.85
N PHE A 111 -22.11 -1.85 -47.95
CA PHE A 111 -20.79 -2.52 -47.93
C PHE A 111 -19.69 -1.63 -47.32
N GLU A 112 -19.79 -0.31 -47.54
CA GLU A 112 -18.84 0.67 -47.01
C GLU A 112 -18.82 0.70 -45.47
N ALA A 113 -20.00 0.64 -44.83
CA ALA A 113 -20.10 0.58 -43.37
C ALA A 113 -19.46 -0.71 -42.80
N ALA A 114 -19.67 -1.84 -43.49
CA ALA A 114 -19.08 -3.12 -43.10
C ALA A 114 -17.55 -3.10 -43.19
N VAL A 115 -16.99 -2.53 -44.27
CA VAL A 115 -15.54 -2.40 -44.44
C VAL A 115 -14.96 -1.45 -43.39
N GLY A 116 -15.62 -0.33 -43.10
CA GLY A 116 -15.18 0.60 -42.06
C GLY A 116 -15.12 -0.05 -40.66
N GLY A 117 -16.16 -0.80 -40.29
CA GLY A 117 -16.20 -1.57 -39.05
C GLY A 117 -15.11 -2.63 -38.97
N PHE A 118 -14.85 -3.33 -40.08
CA PHE A 118 -13.79 -4.33 -40.18
C PHE A 118 -12.39 -3.75 -39.97
N VAL A 119 -12.09 -2.63 -40.63
CA VAL A 119 -10.79 -1.95 -40.51
C VAL A 119 -10.55 -1.52 -39.07
N SER A 120 -11.56 -0.94 -38.41
CA SER A 120 -11.48 -0.58 -36.99
C SER A 120 -11.18 -1.79 -36.09
N LYS A 121 -11.86 -2.92 -36.30
CA LYS A 121 -11.60 -4.16 -35.55
C LYS A 121 -10.19 -4.72 -35.80
N ILE A 122 -9.69 -4.68 -37.04
CA ILE A 122 -8.30 -5.07 -37.36
C ILE A 122 -7.30 -4.20 -36.59
N PHE A 123 -7.52 -2.88 -36.52
CA PHE A 123 -6.63 -1.99 -35.75
C PHE A 123 -6.61 -2.38 -34.27
N ILE A 124 -7.77 -2.68 -33.68
CA ILE A 124 -7.85 -3.14 -32.29
C ILE A 124 -7.09 -4.47 -32.11
N TRP A 125 -7.28 -5.44 -33.02
CA TRP A 125 -6.57 -6.72 -32.95
C TRP A 125 -5.05 -6.56 -33.12
N GLY A 126 -4.62 -5.68 -34.03
CA GLY A 126 -3.21 -5.32 -34.21
C GLY A 126 -2.61 -4.67 -32.96
N LEU A 127 -3.36 -3.77 -32.32
CA LEU A 127 -2.97 -3.15 -31.05
C LEU A 127 -2.82 -4.20 -29.93
N ILE A 128 -3.75 -5.13 -29.80
CA ILE A 128 -3.70 -6.21 -28.81
C ILE A 128 -2.51 -7.15 -29.07
N ALA A 129 -2.25 -7.49 -30.33
CA ALA A 129 -1.11 -8.31 -30.72
C ALA A 129 0.22 -7.61 -30.40
N TRP A 130 0.32 -6.31 -30.68
CA TRP A 130 1.47 -5.48 -30.29
C TRP A 130 1.63 -5.44 -28.76
N LEU A 131 0.55 -5.23 -28.03
CA LEU A 131 0.53 -5.15 -26.57
C LEU A 131 0.95 -6.48 -25.91
N MET A 132 0.61 -7.62 -26.51
CA MET A 132 1.07 -8.94 -26.08
C MET A 132 2.55 -9.19 -26.40
N LYS A 133 3.05 -8.66 -27.52
CA LYS A 133 4.46 -8.76 -27.92
C LYS A 133 5.36 -7.99 -26.95
N ASP A 134 4.99 -6.76 -26.64
CA ASP A 134 5.77 -5.85 -25.77
C ASP A 134 5.18 -5.76 -24.35
N TYR A 135 4.53 -6.83 -23.88
CA TYR A 135 3.80 -6.88 -22.60
C TYR A 135 4.66 -6.49 -21.39
N ALA A 136 5.91 -6.98 -21.37
CA ALA A 136 6.85 -6.68 -20.29
C ALA A 136 7.18 -5.18 -20.25
N GLN A 137 7.33 -4.52 -21.40
CA GLN A 137 7.62 -3.09 -21.47
C GLN A 137 6.41 -2.26 -21.01
N LEU A 138 5.20 -2.61 -21.44
CA LEU A 138 3.98 -1.91 -21.02
C LEU A 138 3.79 -2.00 -19.51
N THR A 139 3.84 -3.20 -18.94
CA THR A 139 3.66 -3.39 -17.50
C THR A 139 4.76 -2.72 -16.69
N ASN A 140 6.01 -2.79 -17.16
CA ASN A 140 7.12 -2.06 -16.55
C ASN A 140 6.95 -0.54 -16.61
N ALA A 141 6.37 0.00 -17.68
CA ALA A 141 6.11 1.43 -17.81
C ALA A 141 5.00 1.88 -16.86
N ILE A 142 3.90 1.12 -16.77
CA ILE A 142 2.79 1.45 -15.85
C ILE A 142 3.25 1.36 -14.40
N THR A 143 3.86 0.24 -14.02
CA THR A 143 4.31 0.01 -12.63
C THR A 143 5.47 0.93 -12.26
N GLY A 144 6.40 1.17 -13.19
CA GLY A 144 7.48 2.13 -13.05
C GLY A 144 6.98 3.56 -12.91
N GLY A 145 5.94 3.96 -13.65
CA GLY A 145 5.33 5.28 -13.54
C GLY A 145 4.73 5.54 -12.15
N PHE A 146 3.98 4.57 -11.61
CA PHE A 146 3.44 4.68 -10.25
C PHE A 146 4.53 4.70 -9.18
N THR A 147 5.56 3.85 -9.31
CA THR A 147 6.70 3.87 -8.38
C THR A 147 7.45 5.20 -8.46
N TRP A 148 7.78 5.66 -9.67
CA TRP A 148 8.48 6.93 -9.89
C TRP A 148 7.72 8.10 -9.27
N LEU A 149 6.42 8.19 -9.50
CA LEU A 149 5.58 9.26 -8.96
C LEU A 149 5.49 9.18 -7.44
N ALA A 150 5.34 7.98 -6.87
CA ALA A 150 5.34 7.80 -5.42
C ALA A 150 6.69 8.21 -4.80
N THR A 151 7.82 7.83 -5.40
CA THR A 151 9.17 8.21 -4.96
C THR A 151 9.38 9.71 -5.03
N ASP A 152 8.99 10.35 -6.14
CA ASP A 152 9.10 11.80 -6.36
C ASP A 152 8.34 12.59 -5.29
N LEU A 153 7.09 12.19 -4.99
CA LEU A 153 6.27 12.85 -3.98
C LEU A 153 6.82 12.70 -2.56
N THR A 154 7.50 11.60 -2.26
CA THR A 154 8.19 11.38 -0.97
C THR A 154 9.57 12.06 -0.89
N GLY A 155 9.97 12.83 -1.91
CA GLY A 155 11.30 13.46 -1.96
C GLY A 155 12.45 12.46 -2.16
N GLY A 156 12.15 11.24 -2.60
CA GLY A 156 13.14 10.21 -2.88
C GLY A 156 13.90 10.50 -4.18
N ASN A 157 15.08 9.90 -4.32
CA ASN A 157 15.90 10.10 -5.52
C ASN A 157 15.31 9.36 -6.74
N THR A 158 14.62 10.09 -7.61
CA THR A 158 14.04 9.57 -8.86
C THR A 158 15.08 9.23 -9.92
N SER A 159 16.32 9.71 -9.79
CA SER A 159 17.42 9.36 -10.70
C SER A 159 18.09 8.03 -10.36
N ALA A 160 17.70 7.42 -9.23
CA ALA A 160 18.23 6.13 -8.80
C ALA A 160 17.66 4.98 -9.63
N THR A 161 18.29 3.81 -9.56
CA THR A 161 17.77 2.59 -10.21
C THR A 161 16.34 2.29 -9.73
N LYS A 162 15.49 1.62 -10.54
CA LYS A 162 14.11 1.23 -10.17
C LYS A 162 14.03 0.60 -8.77
N VAL A 163 15.08 -0.12 -8.43
CA VAL A 163 15.24 -0.81 -7.17
C VAL A 163 15.43 0.20 -6.02
N MET A 164 16.34 1.15 -6.18
CA MET A 164 16.51 2.25 -5.22
C MET A 164 15.28 3.15 -5.14
N GLN A 165 14.52 3.35 -6.23
CA GLN A 165 13.24 4.07 -6.19
C GLN A 165 12.21 3.30 -5.33
N THR A 166 12.15 1.98 -5.49
CA THR A 166 11.23 1.13 -4.71
C THR A 166 11.64 1.07 -3.23
N ALA A 167 12.95 1.06 -2.94
CA ALA A 167 13.46 1.23 -1.58
C ALA A 167 13.15 2.63 -1.03
N GLY A 168 13.23 3.66 -1.86
CA GLY A 168 12.88 5.04 -1.53
C GLY A 168 11.43 5.19 -1.10
N TYR A 169 10.51 4.42 -1.69
CA TYR A 169 9.10 4.38 -1.26
C TYR A 169 8.92 3.81 0.15
N LEU A 170 9.85 2.98 0.66
CA LEU A 170 9.77 2.43 2.01
C LEU A 170 10.54 3.25 3.05
N LEU A 171 11.42 4.14 2.58
CA LEU A 171 12.23 5.01 3.41
C LEU A 171 11.40 5.81 4.42
N PRO A 172 10.21 6.36 4.08
CA PRO A 172 9.34 7.02 5.04
C PRO A 172 8.91 6.10 6.21
N GLY A 173 8.61 4.83 5.93
CA GLY A 173 8.28 3.85 6.97
C GLY A 173 9.46 3.56 7.89
N ILE A 174 10.67 3.43 7.33
CA ILE A 174 11.90 3.24 8.10
C ILE A 174 12.19 4.50 8.93
N HIS A 175 11.95 5.68 8.38
CA HIS A 175 12.09 6.94 9.09
C HIS A 175 11.13 7.03 10.29
N LEU A 176 9.87 6.61 10.14
CA LEU A 176 8.93 6.51 11.25
C LEU A 176 9.39 5.52 12.34
N LEU A 177 9.95 4.36 11.96
CA LEU A 177 10.55 3.43 12.93
C LEU A 177 11.71 4.08 13.69
N HIS A 178 12.59 4.77 12.97
CA HIS A 178 13.73 5.47 13.57
C HIS A 178 13.26 6.56 14.52
N MET A 179 12.29 7.37 14.13
CA MET A 179 11.68 8.39 14.99
C MET A 179 11.07 7.76 16.24
N GLY A 180 10.31 6.67 16.10
CA GLY A 180 9.77 5.93 17.24
C GLY A 180 10.86 5.43 18.21
N LEU A 181 12.01 4.99 17.68
CA LEU A 181 13.15 4.54 18.47
C LEU A 181 13.87 5.70 19.18
N VAL A 182 14.10 6.82 18.48
CA VAL A 182 14.67 8.03 19.09
C VAL A 182 13.77 8.57 20.19
N THR A 183 12.45 8.58 19.97
CA THR A 183 11.46 8.93 21.00
C THR A 183 11.56 7.96 22.18
N PHE A 184 11.72 6.66 21.96
CA PHE A 184 11.92 5.69 23.04
C PHE A 184 13.22 5.95 23.83
N GLU A 185 14.31 6.32 23.16
CA GLU A 185 15.57 6.64 23.83
C GLU A 185 15.49 7.89 24.72
N SER A 186 14.55 8.80 24.46
CA SER A 186 14.30 9.96 25.33
C SER A 186 13.95 9.57 26.77
N ILE A 187 13.43 8.35 27.00
CA ILE A 187 13.17 7.79 28.33
C ILE A 187 14.45 7.75 29.17
N LYS A 188 15.61 7.50 28.55
CA LYS A 188 16.92 7.46 29.24
C LYS A 188 17.34 8.82 29.81
N LYS A 189 16.78 9.92 29.30
CA LYS A 189 17.08 11.29 29.73
C LYS A 189 16.22 11.75 30.91
N LEU A 190 15.27 10.92 31.38
CA LEU A 190 14.35 11.32 32.44
C LEU A 190 15.06 11.57 33.80
N PRO A 191 14.60 12.56 34.59
CA PRO A 191 15.25 13.00 35.83
C PRO A 191 15.47 11.91 36.89
N TRP A 192 14.65 10.85 36.93
CA TRP A 192 14.86 9.76 37.91
C TRP A 192 16.08 8.89 37.57
N ILE A 193 16.56 8.88 36.32
CA ILE A 193 17.74 8.09 35.90
C ILE A 193 19.01 8.86 36.24
N THR A 194 18.93 10.18 36.22
CA THR A 194 20.08 11.08 36.36
C THR A 194 20.15 11.78 37.73
N GLY A 195 19.09 11.75 38.54
CA GLY A 195 18.97 12.46 39.80
C GLY A 195 19.32 11.65 41.05
N SER A 196 19.82 12.34 42.09
CA SER A 196 20.04 11.75 43.42
C SER A 196 18.73 11.55 44.18
N ILE A 197 18.52 10.33 44.68
CA ILE A 197 17.35 9.88 45.47
C ILE A 197 17.17 10.71 46.75
N TRP A 198 18.24 11.36 47.22
CA TRP A 198 18.29 12.07 48.50
C TRP A 198 17.82 13.54 48.44
N LYS A 199 17.41 14.06 47.28
CA LYS A 199 16.92 15.44 47.15
C LYS A 199 15.43 15.53 47.50
N GLY A 200 15.03 16.55 48.26
CA GLY A 200 13.62 16.76 48.66
C GLY A 200 12.61 16.93 47.50
N THR A 201 13.08 17.21 46.28
CA THR A 201 12.26 17.29 45.05
C THR A 201 12.09 15.94 44.35
N PHE A 202 12.61 14.84 44.92
CA PHE A 202 12.60 13.52 44.28
C PHE A 202 11.16 13.02 44.04
N GLY A 203 10.24 13.18 45.00
CA GLY A 203 8.87 12.69 44.89
C GLY A 203 8.06 13.32 43.75
N THR A 204 8.13 14.65 43.60
CA THR A 204 7.44 15.36 42.50
C THR A 204 8.08 15.05 41.14
N ASN A 205 9.40 14.88 41.10
CA ASN A 205 10.12 14.53 39.89
C ASN A 205 9.83 13.09 39.43
N ILE A 206 9.62 12.13 40.34
CA ILE A 206 9.22 10.76 39.99
C ILE A 206 7.85 10.76 39.32
N LEU A 207 6.85 11.41 39.92
CA LEU A 207 5.49 11.39 39.38
C LEU A 207 5.45 12.02 37.98
N ALA A 208 6.09 13.18 37.80
CA ALA A 208 6.23 13.85 36.52
C ALA A 208 6.90 12.93 35.48
N SER A 209 8.03 12.30 35.85
CA SER A 209 8.74 11.38 34.97
C SER A 209 7.91 10.13 34.62
N LEU A 210 7.08 9.62 35.53
CA LEU A 210 6.24 8.43 35.30
C LEU A 210 5.18 8.75 34.26
N VAL A 211 4.54 9.89 34.41
CA VAL A 211 3.55 10.39 33.46
C VAL A 211 4.20 10.61 32.09
N THR A 212 5.34 11.29 32.02
CA THR A 212 6.07 11.49 30.75
C THR A 212 6.46 10.15 30.11
N MET A 213 6.95 9.18 30.89
CA MET A 213 7.32 7.85 30.38
C MET A 213 6.14 7.13 29.73
N ILE A 214 4.95 7.19 30.35
CA ILE A 214 3.73 6.57 29.78
C ILE A 214 3.38 7.20 28.43
N PHE A 215 3.43 8.53 28.32
CA PHE A 215 3.15 9.21 27.06
C PHE A 215 4.21 8.92 25.99
N VAL A 216 5.50 8.98 26.34
CA VAL A 216 6.59 8.67 25.41
C VAL A 216 6.50 7.23 24.90
N LEU A 217 6.19 6.27 25.78
CA LEU A 217 5.92 4.88 25.39
C LEU A 217 4.71 4.76 24.47
N GLY A 218 3.62 5.47 24.78
CA GLY A 218 2.41 5.49 23.96
C GLY A 218 2.67 6.04 22.55
N ILE A 219 3.34 7.18 22.45
CA ILE A 219 3.70 7.84 21.18
C ILE A 219 4.64 6.93 20.38
N SER A 220 5.71 6.43 21.01
CA SER A 220 6.65 5.52 20.37
C SER A 220 5.96 4.26 19.85
N GLY A 221 5.11 3.63 20.67
CA GLY A 221 4.34 2.45 20.28
C GLY A 221 3.40 2.70 19.10
N LEU A 222 2.72 3.87 19.07
CA LEU A 222 1.87 4.25 17.94
C LEU A 222 2.67 4.55 16.67
N LEU A 223 3.86 5.18 16.78
CA LEU A 223 4.76 5.40 15.64
C LEU A 223 5.27 4.07 15.07
N PHE A 224 5.67 3.13 15.94
CA PHE A 224 6.05 1.77 15.52
C PHE A 224 4.89 1.07 14.79
N LEU A 225 3.67 1.18 15.32
CA LEU A 225 2.49 0.62 14.68
C LEU A 225 2.21 1.27 13.32
N ALA A 226 2.25 2.60 13.22
CA ALA A 226 2.06 3.33 11.96
C ALA A 226 3.07 2.89 10.90
N ALA A 227 4.35 2.79 11.29
CA ALA A 227 5.42 2.36 10.40
C ALA A 227 5.25 0.92 9.92
N LEU A 228 4.89 -0.01 10.81
CA LEU A 228 4.63 -1.41 10.45
C LEU A 228 3.42 -1.54 9.51
N LEU A 229 2.36 -0.77 9.76
CA LEU A 229 1.19 -0.73 8.87
C LEU A 229 1.58 -0.20 7.48
N TYR A 230 2.34 0.89 7.43
CA TYR A 230 2.81 1.45 6.16
C TYR A 230 3.66 0.47 5.36
N ILE A 231 4.69 -0.13 6.00
CA ILE A 231 5.56 -1.13 5.36
C ILE A 231 4.73 -2.33 4.88
N GLY A 232 3.77 -2.79 5.69
CA GLY A 232 2.86 -3.88 5.32
C GLY A 232 2.01 -3.56 4.09
N ILE A 233 1.41 -2.36 4.03
CA ILE A 233 0.62 -1.89 2.89
C ILE A 233 1.50 -1.74 1.64
N ALA A 234 2.71 -1.21 1.81
CA ALA A 234 3.69 -1.06 0.75
C ALA A 234 4.06 -2.42 0.13
N ILE A 235 4.40 -3.42 0.95
CA ILE A 235 4.68 -4.79 0.48
C ILE A 235 3.45 -5.40 -0.20
N LEU A 236 2.27 -5.24 0.38
CA LEU A 236 1.03 -5.76 -0.18
C LEU A 236 0.73 -5.14 -1.55
N SER A 237 0.97 -3.85 -1.74
CA SER A 237 0.86 -3.20 -3.05
C SER A 237 1.83 -3.79 -4.08
N ILE A 238 3.04 -4.19 -3.66
CA ILE A 238 4.01 -4.84 -4.53
C ILE A 238 3.53 -6.21 -4.98
N LEU A 239 3.00 -6.99 -4.04
CA LEU A 239 2.39 -8.29 -4.32
C LEU A 239 1.19 -8.18 -5.27
N LEU A 240 0.26 -7.26 -5.01
CA LEU A 240 -0.94 -7.08 -5.85
C LEU A 240 -0.58 -6.71 -7.29
N VAL A 241 0.39 -5.81 -7.47
CA VAL A 241 0.91 -5.46 -8.79
C VAL A 241 1.57 -6.67 -9.47
N SER A 242 2.39 -7.43 -8.74
CA SER A 242 3.06 -8.64 -9.26
C SER A 242 2.04 -9.69 -9.74
N VAL A 243 0.98 -9.91 -8.96
CA VAL A 243 -0.15 -10.79 -9.34
C VAL A 243 -0.88 -10.26 -10.56
N ALA A 244 -1.17 -8.96 -10.62
CA ALA A 244 -1.82 -8.34 -11.78
C ALA A 244 -1.00 -8.53 -13.06
N VAL A 245 0.32 -8.33 -12.99
CA VAL A 245 1.24 -8.55 -14.11
C VAL A 245 1.33 -10.03 -14.49
N ALA A 246 1.33 -10.94 -13.52
CA ALA A 246 1.38 -12.38 -13.77
C ALA A 246 0.17 -12.88 -14.59
N ILE A 247 -1.04 -12.39 -14.30
CA ILE A 247 -2.28 -12.85 -14.94
C ILE A 247 -2.65 -12.09 -16.22
N GLY A 248 -2.08 -10.89 -16.43
CA GLY A 248 -2.49 -10.00 -17.53
C GLY A 248 -2.46 -10.60 -18.93
N PRO A 249 -1.47 -11.43 -19.33
CA PRO A 249 -1.45 -12.04 -20.66
C PRO A 249 -2.67 -12.93 -20.96
N ILE A 250 -3.36 -13.42 -19.93
CA ILE A 250 -4.58 -14.22 -20.06
C ILE A 250 -5.80 -13.31 -20.29
N PHE A 251 -5.82 -12.13 -19.65
CA PHE A 251 -6.94 -11.20 -19.71
C PHE A 251 -6.96 -10.32 -20.96
N ILE A 252 -5.78 -9.98 -21.51
CA ILE A 252 -5.63 -9.10 -22.69
C ILE A 252 -6.41 -9.60 -23.92
N PRO A 253 -6.36 -10.89 -24.31
CA PRO A 253 -7.12 -11.39 -25.47
C PRO A 253 -8.64 -11.15 -25.40
N PHE A 254 -9.21 -11.08 -24.19
CA PHE A 254 -10.65 -10.86 -24.02
C PHE A 254 -11.10 -9.44 -24.40
N PHE A 255 -10.17 -8.51 -24.67
CA PHE A 255 -10.49 -7.20 -25.23
C PHE A 255 -10.91 -7.26 -26.71
N MET A 256 -10.62 -8.35 -27.43
CA MET A 256 -10.99 -8.49 -28.86
C MET A 256 -12.49 -8.63 -29.11
N LEU A 257 -13.22 -9.17 -28.13
CA LEU A 257 -14.66 -9.41 -28.23
C LEU A 257 -15.38 -8.48 -27.27
N GLU A 258 -16.36 -7.74 -27.79
CA GLU A 258 -17.10 -6.73 -27.02
C GLU A 258 -17.77 -7.34 -25.79
N PHE A 259 -18.33 -8.55 -25.90
CA PHE A 259 -18.99 -9.25 -24.80
C PHE A 259 -18.05 -9.78 -23.71
N THR A 260 -16.75 -9.95 -23.99
CA THR A 260 -15.76 -10.34 -22.97
C THR A 260 -14.88 -9.20 -22.48
N SER A 261 -15.04 -8.00 -23.05
CA SER A 261 -14.24 -6.82 -22.71
C SER A 261 -14.28 -6.47 -21.21
N PHE A 262 -15.35 -6.85 -20.51
CA PHE A 262 -15.46 -6.67 -19.05
C PHE A 262 -14.35 -7.36 -18.25
N LEU A 263 -13.83 -8.50 -18.73
CA LEU A 263 -12.74 -9.23 -18.08
C LEU A 263 -11.43 -8.44 -18.18
N PHE A 264 -11.14 -7.89 -19.35
CA PHE A 264 -9.99 -7.02 -19.56
C PHE A 264 -10.10 -5.75 -18.71
N ASN A 265 -11.26 -5.09 -18.75
CA ASN A 265 -11.51 -3.87 -17.97
C ASN A 265 -11.37 -4.12 -16.46
N GLY A 266 -11.88 -5.26 -15.97
CA GLY A 266 -11.75 -5.66 -14.56
C GLY A 266 -10.30 -5.88 -14.16
N TRP A 267 -9.53 -6.61 -14.98
CA TRP A 267 -8.09 -6.81 -14.75
C TRP A 267 -7.31 -5.50 -14.79
N PHE A 268 -7.55 -4.67 -15.80
CA PHE A 268 -6.84 -3.40 -15.97
C PHE A 268 -7.13 -2.45 -14.81
N ARG A 269 -8.39 -2.36 -14.38
CA ARG A 269 -8.80 -1.62 -13.20
C ARG A 269 -8.12 -2.15 -11.93
N PHE A 270 -8.04 -3.46 -11.76
CA PHE A 270 -7.32 -4.07 -10.64
C PHE A 270 -5.84 -3.68 -10.64
N LEU A 271 -5.17 -3.70 -11.80
CA LEU A 271 -3.78 -3.28 -11.94
C LEU A 271 -3.59 -1.79 -11.59
N LEU A 272 -4.51 -0.93 -12.04
CA LEU A 272 -4.49 0.50 -11.69
C LEU A 272 -4.73 0.74 -10.20
N VAL A 273 -5.68 0.04 -9.57
CA VAL A 273 -5.91 0.14 -8.11
C VAL A 273 -4.67 -0.30 -7.35
N ALA A 274 -4.05 -1.42 -7.72
CA ALA A 274 -2.84 -1.91 -7.07
C ALA A 274 -1.67 -0.92 -7.21
N GLY A 275 -1.52 -0.27 -8.36
CA GLY A 275 -0.56 0.82 -8.57
C GLY A 275 -0.89 2.07 -7.74
N ALA A 276 -2.17 2.45 -7.68
CA ALA A 276 -2.64 3.61 -6.93
C ALA A 276 -2.41 3.49 -5.42
N TRP A 277 -2.38 2.28 -4.85
CA TRP A 277 -2.02 2.09 -3.43
C TRP A 277 -0.64 2.65 -3.11
N ARG A 278 0.33 2.49 -4.02
CA ARG A 278 1.68 3.06 -3.85
C ARG A 278 1.65 4.57 -3.90
N LEU A 279 0.98 5.12 -4.91
CA LEU A 279 0.86 6.55 -5.11
C LEU A 279 0.20 7.23 -3.91
N VAL A 280 -0.96 6.73 -3.48
CA VAL A 280 -1.70 7.29 -2.33
C VAL A 280 -0.89 7.14 -1.04
N GLY A 281 -0.24 5.99 -0.82
CA GLY A 281 0.63 5.81 0.34
C GLY A 281 1.81 6.80 0.35
N GLY A 282 2.40 7.08 -0.81
CA GLY A 282 3.46 8.08 -0.96
C GLY A 282 2.98 9.50 -0.68
N VAL A 283 1.82 9.88 -1.22
CA VAL A 283 1.17 11.18 -0.95
C VAL A 283 0.91 11.37 0.55
N ILE A 284 0.29 10.38 1.20
CA ILE A 284 -0.04 10.48 2.63
C ILE A 284 1.23 10.59 3.48
N MET A 285 2.27 9.81 3.16
CA MET A 285 3.56 9.91 3.86
C MET A 285 4.22 11.28 3.66
N SER A 286 4.23 11.81 2.44
CA SER A 286 4.77 13.14 2.16
C SER A 286 4.07 14.23 2.98
N ILE A 287 2.73 14.16 3.08
CA ILE A 287 1.95 15.09 3.92
C ILE A 287 2.33 14.94 5.39
N ILE A 288 2.47 13.71 5.89
CA ILE A 288 2.84 13.43 7.28
C ILE A 288 4.26 13.95 7.57
N GLU A 289 5.22 13.74 6.68
CA GLU A 289 6.59 14.22 6.83
C GLU A 289 6.65 15.75 6.89
N HIS A 290 5.95 16.45 6.00
CA HIS A 290 5.87 17.92 6.04
C HIS A 290 5.17 18.42 7.30
N PHE A 291 4.09 17.75 7.72
CA PHE A 291 3.40 18.09 8.96
C PHE A 291 4.30 17.89 10.18
N MET A 292 5.02 16.76 10.25
CA MET A 292 5.96 16.46 11.33
C MET A 292 7.15 17.41 11.34
N ALA A 293 7.65 17.85 10.18
CA ALA A 293 8.69 18.86 10.11
C ALA A 293 8.22 20.19 10.75
N LEU A 294 6.99 20.61 10.48
CA LEU A 294 6.41 21.81 11.08
C LEU A 294 6.14 21.66 12.59
N VAL A 295 5.62 20.51 13.02
CA VAL A 295 5.32 20.26 14.44
C VAL A 295 6.59 20.06 15.26
N SER A 296 7.60 19.35 14.73
CA SER A 296 8.87 19.10 15.44
C SER A 296 9.67 20.37 15.71
N LEU A 297 9.59 21.39 14.84
CA LEU A 297 10.16 22.72 15.06
C LEU A 297 9.58 23.42 16.30
N SER A 298 8.39 23.04 16.76
CA SER A 298 7.74 23.62 17.94
C SER A 298 8.18 23.02 19.29
N GLY A 299 9.07 22.01 19.30
CA GLY A 299 9.78 21.60 20.51
C GLY A 299 10.11 20.11 20.68
N GLY A 300 9.82 19.22 19.73
CA GLY A 300 10.20 17.79 19.81
C GLY A 300 9.86 17.10 21.15
N SER A 301 10.63 16.08 21.56
CA SER A 301 10.49 15.44 22.89
C SER A 301 10.70 16.40 24.07
N ASP A 302 11.36 17.53 23.81
CA ASP A 302 11.63 18.57 24.80
C ASP A 302 10.39 19.44 25.04
N SER A 303 9.35 19.31 24.21
CA SER A 303 8.04 19.98 24.38
C SER A 303 7.16 19.34 25.45
N ILE A 304 7.45 18.09 25.84
CA ILE A 304 6.68 17.38 26.87
C ILE A 304 7.25 17.69 28.25
N LEU A 305 8.56 17.88 28.36
CA LEU A 305 9.27 18.06 29.62
C LEU A 305 10.07 19.37 29.59
N PHE A 306 9.54 20.41 30.24
CA PHE A 306 10.25 21.69 30.34
C PHE A 306 10.95 21.82 31.68
N VAL A 307 12.20 22.29 31.62
CA VAL A 307 12.99 22.60 32.80
C VAL A 307 12.74 24.06 33.16
N THR A 308 12.06 24.28 34.28
CA THR A 308 11.92 25.65 34.83
C THR A 308 13.23 26.11 35.45
N SER A 309 13.68 27.32 35.12
CA SER A 309 14.90 27.96 35.64
C SER A 309 14.83 28.36 37.12
N THR A 310 13.79 27.95 37.84
CA THR A 310 13.67 28.16 39.28
C THR A 310 14.69 27.31 40.03
N LYS A 311 15.26 27.84 41.13
CA LYS A 311 16.07 27.06 42.09
C LYS A 311 15.15 26.63 43.25
N PRO A 312 14.93 25.32 43.50
CA PRO A 312 15.49 24.15 42.81
C PRO A 312 14.80 23.90 41.45
N LEU A 313 15.56 23.29 40.53
CA LEU A 313 15.08 22.89 39.19
C LEU A 313 13.86 21.98 39.32
N SER A 314 12.70 22.48 38.91
CA SER A 314 11.47 21.71 38.77
C SER A 314 11.23 21.32 37.32
N TYR A 315 10.78 20.10 37.11
CA TYR A 315 10.35 19.60 35.81
C TYR A 315 8.82 19.69 35.74
N SER A 316 8.30 20.42 34.76
CA SER A 316 6.85 20.48 34.50
C SER A 316 6.53 19.70 33.23
N VAL A 317 5.44 18.92 33.29
CA VAL A 317 4.95 18.14 32.16
C VAL A 317 3.82 18.90 31.50
N SER A 318 3.96 19.21 30.22
CA SER A 318 2.87 19.77 29.43
C SER A 318 1.94 18.66 28.96
N LEU A 319 0.93 18.34 29.79
CA LEU A 319 -0.07 17.32 29.46
C LEU A 319 -0.81 17.62 28.15
N PHE A 320 -1.07 18.89 27.86
CA PHE A 320 -1.76 19.30 26.64
C PHE A 320 -0.94 19.00 25.39
N ALA A 321 0.37 19.26 25.42
CA ALA A 321 1.27 18.92 24.32
C ALA A 321 1.34 17.40 24.13
N ALA A 322 1.54 16.64 25.22
CA ALA A 322 1.61 15.18 25.14
C ALA A 322 0.32 14.53 24.59
N VAL A 323 -0.85 15.03 24.99
CA VAL A 323 -2.14 14.56 24.44
C VAL A 323 -2.29 14.95 22.97
N GLY A 324 -1.85 16.16 22.59
CA GLY A 324 -1.81 16.61 21.20
C GLY A 324 -0.98 15.69 20.31
N ASP A 325 0.23 15.33 20.75
CA ASP A 325 1.13 14.43 20.02
C ASP A 325 0.53 13.04 19.85
N VAL A 326 -0.04 12.46 20.93
CA VAL A 326 -0.73 11.17 20.85
C VAL A 326 -1.88 11.22 19.84
N LEU A 327 -2.66 12.30 19.83
CA LEU A 327 -3.78 12.46 18.91
C LEU A 327 -3.30 12.57 17.45
N VAL A 328 -2.23 13.33 17.20
CA VAL A 328 -1.61 13.45 15.88
C VAL A 328 -1.13 12.09 15.37
N VAL A 329 -0.38 11.34 16.17
CA VAL A 329 0.12 10.01 15.74
C VAL A 329 -1.04 9.03 15.56
N ALA A 330 -2.09 9.10 16.38
CA ALA A 330 -3.30 8.31 16.18
C ALA A 330 -3.98 8.63 14.83
N VAL A 331 -4.00 9.90 14.40
CA VAL A 331 -4.47 10.30 13.07
C VAL A 331 -3.59 9.70 11.97
N PHE A 332 -2.27 9.64 12.15
CA PHE A 332 -1.40 8.98 11.16
C PHE A 332 -1.72 7.50 11.00
N VAL A 333 -1.87 6.77 12.12
CA VAL A 333 -2.29 5.36 12.09
C VAL A 333 -3.61 5.21 11.34
N PHE A 334 -4.58 6.09 11.60
CA PHE A 334 -5.86 6.10 10.92
C PHE A 334 -5.72 6.34 9.41
N LEU A 335 -4.93 7.34 8.99
CA LEU A 335 -4.68 7.63 7.58
C LEU A 335 -4.01 6.45 6.85
N MET A 336 -3.09 5.74 7.51
CA MET A 336 -2.46 4.55 6.94
C MET A 336 -3.48 3.46 6.66
N LEU A 337 -4.43 3.23 7.57
CA LEU A 337 -5.48 2.23 7.39
C LEU A 337 -6.44 2.55 6.23
N GLU A 338 -6.58 3.83 5.88
CA GLU A 338 -7.46 4.30 4.81
C GLU A 338 -6.81 4.29 3.41
N ILE A 339 -5.49 4.06 3.29
CA ILE A 339 -4.77 4.02 2.00
C ILE A 339 -5.48 3.11 0.95
N PRO A 340 -5.82 1.83 1.27
CA PRO A 340 -6.50 0.96 0.33
C PRO A 340 -7.83 1.51 -0.19
N LYS A 341 -8.59 2.15 0.71
CA LYS A 341 -9.92 2.69 0.41
C LYS A 341 -9.82 3.90 -0.50
N ILE A 342 -8.95 4.84 -0.16
CA ILE A 342 -8.71 6.06 -0.95
C ILE A 342 -8.23 5.68 -2.36
N ALA A 343 -7.28 4.76 -2.47
CA ALA A 343 -6.76 4.33 -3.77
C ALA A 343 -7.82 3.63 -4.64
N SER A 344 -8.67 2.79 -4.03
CA SER A 344 -9.80 2.18 -4.75
C SER A 344 -10.79 3.25 -5.23
N GLN A 345 -11.18 4.19 -4.37
CA GLN A 345 -12.12 5.26 -4.72
C GLN A 345 -11.59 6.16 -5.84
N LEU A 346 -10.29 6.48 -5.82
CA LEU A 346 -9.64 7.31 -6.83
C LEU A 346 -9.74 6.69 -8.23
N VAL A 347 -9.44 5.39 -8.36
CA VAL A 347 -9.49 4.69 -9.65
C VAL A 347 -10.93 4.42 -10.08
N ASN A 348 -11.85 4.26 -9.13
CA ASN A 348 -13.24 3.93 -9.38
C ASN A 348 -14.12 5.14 -9.74
N GLY A 349 -13.60 6.37 -9.60
CA GLY A 349 -14.27 7.60 -10.02
C GLY A 349 -15.52 7.98 -9.20
N ALA A 350 -15.81 7.27 -8.11
CA ALA A 350 -16.95 7.54 -7.25
C ALA A 350 -16.48 7.80 -5.81
N PRO A 351 -16.66 9.03 -5.29
CA PRO A 351 -16.46 9.29 -3.87
C PRO A 351 -17.64 8.70 -3.09
N ASN A 352 -17.66 7.38 -2.90
CA ASN A 352 -18.44 6.75 -1.83
C ASN A 352 -17.72 6.90 -0.48
N LEU A 353 -17.09 8.05 -0.24
CA LEU A 353 -16.81 8.53 1.12
C LEU A 353 -18.14 8.95 1.72
N SER A 354 -19.03 7.99 1.94
CA SER A 354 -20.14 8.24 2.82
C SER A 354 -19.52 8.46 4.21
N MET A 355 -19.54 9.70 4.71
CA MET A 355 -19.30 10.00 6.13
C MET A 355 -20.16 9.11 7.05
N ARG A 356 -21.19 8.48 6.49
CA ARG A 356 -22.03 7.45 7.09
C ARG A 356 -21.26 6.20 7.57
N GLU A 357 -20.13 5.84 6.95
CA GLU A 357 -19.28 4.73 7.45
C GLU A 357 -18.29 5.16 8.55
N MET A 358 -17.82 6.41 8.56
CA MET A 358 -16.95 6.91 9.65
C MET A 358 -17.67 6.93 11.02
N GLY A 359 -19.00 7.06 11.01
CA GLY A 359 -19.82 6.92 12.23
C GLY A 359 -19.93 5.49 12.78
N GLY A 360 -19.43 4.47 12.08
CA GLY A 360 -19.47 3.08 12.52
C GLY A 360 -18.48 2.73 13.63
N PHE A 361 -17.38 3.50 13.77
CA PHE A 361 -16.32 3.20 14.74
C PHE A 361 -16.75 3.48 16.20
N THR A 362 -17.65 4.44 16.43
CA THR A 362 -18.21 4.73 17.76
C THR A 362 -19.31 3.74 18.17
N LYS A 363 -19.94 3.06 17.20
CA LYS A 363 -21.05 2.12 17.48
C LYS A 363 -20.58 0.76 17.97
N GLY A 364 -19.32 0.37 17.69
CA GLY A 364 -18.73 -0.90 18.11
C GLY A 364 -18.25 -0.95 19.57
N LEU A 365 -18.06 0.20 20.23
CA LEU A 365 -17.56 0.27 21.62
C LEU A 365 -18.66 0.49 22.68
N GLY A 366 -19.90 0.78 22.27
CA GLY A 366 -21.01 1.09 23.18
C GLY A 366 -22.01 -0.05 23.46
N GLY A 367 -21.87 -1.22 22.81
CA GLY A 367 -22.92 -2.24 22.75
C GLY A 367 -22.69 -3.47 23.63
N LYS A 368 -22.52 -3.30 24.95
CA LYS A 368 -22.72 -4.41 25.92
C LYS A 368 -23.09 -3.87 27.30
N LYS A 369 -24.36 -3.49 27.46
CA LYS A 369 -25.01 -3.38 28.78
C LYS A 369 -26.41 -3.97 28.69
N GLY A 370 -26.61 -5.05 29.42
CA GLY A 370 -27.91 -5.52 29.90
C GLY A 370 -28.64 -6.48 28.97
N GLU A 371 -28.34 -7.78 29.11
CA GLU A 371 -29.33 -8.77 29.54
C GLU A 371 -28.68 -9.68 30.58
#